data_AF-A0A7W9LF22-F1
#
_entry.id   AF-A0A7W9LF22-F1
#
_cell.length_a   1.000
_cell.length_b   1.000
_cell.length_c   1.000
_cell.angle_alpha   90.00
_cell.angle_beta   90.00
_cell.angle_gamma   90.00
#
_symmetry.space_group_name_H-M   'P 1'
#
loop_
_entity.id
_entity.type
_entity.pdbx_description
1 polymer ?
#
loop_
_entity_poly.entity_id
_entity_poly.type
_entity_poly.pdbx_seq_one_letter_code
_entity_poly.pdbx_strand_id
1 'polypeptide(L)'
;MDNRSEVREFLTSRRAKISPEQAGLPVAGQRRVPGLRRSEVAALAGMSVEYYAKLERGHLAGVSAGVLDALARALHLNDAERAHLLRLAHEANGSNAILRRRRPKQPAARPGLQWMLDAITTPAIIGNDRSDLLAANHLARAMYCDVYAHPTRPPNFARSPSSTAPPAASTPTGNWPPT
;
A
#
# COMPACT_ATOMS: atom_id res chain seq x y z
N MET A 1 10.33 7.62 20.94
CA MET A 1 10.91 8.67 20.06
C MET A 1 9.98 8.86 18.88
N ASP A 2 9.77 10.08 18.41
CA ASP A 2 8.90 10.34 17.26
C ASP A 2 9.68 10.04 15.97
N ASN A 3 9.27 9.00 15.23
CA ASN A 3 9.91 8.65 13.95
C ASN A 3 9.96 9.85 12.98
N ARG A 4 8.95 10.74 13.04
CA ARG A 4 8.91 11.92 12.20
C ARG A 4 10.05 12.89 12.50
N SER A 5 10.45 13.03 13.77
CA SER A 5 11.59 13.87 14.15
C SER A 5 12.91 13.22 13.76
N GLU A 6 13.04 11.90 13.95
CA GLU A 6 14.25 11.14 13.55
C GLU A 6 14.50 11.24 12.04
N VAL A 7 13.46 11.06 11.21
CA VAL A 7 13.57 11.27 9.76
C VAL A 7 14.01 12.68 9.41
N ARG A 8 13.42 13.69 10.06
CA ARG A 8 13.74 15.09 9.79
C ARG A 8 15.21 15.38 10.08
N GLU A 9 15.69 14.93 11.23
CA GLU A 9 17.08 15.11 11.66
C GLU A 9 18.04 14.35 10.73
N PHE A 10 17.70 13.11 10.38
CA PHE A 10 18.48 12.30 9.45
C PHE A 10 18.63 13.00 8.10
N LEU A 11 17.53 13.35 7.44
CA LEU A 11 17.59 13.98 6.10
C LEU A 11 18.24 15.37 6.13
N THR A 12 17.96 16.18 7.16
CA THR A 12 18.58 17.51 7.33
C THR A 12 20.09 17.39 7.50
N SER A 13 20.56 16.45 8.33
CA SER A 13 21.99 16.25 8.57
C SER A 13 22.72 15.75 7.31
N ARG A 14 22.12 14.83 6.55
CA ARG A 14 22.71 14.30 5.31
C ARG A 14 22.79 15.36 4.23
N ARG A 15 21.74 16.17 4.07
CA ARG A 15 21.75 17.31 3.14
C ARG A 15 22.81 18.35 3.50
N ALA A 16 23.05 18.59 4.79
CA ALA A 16 24.05 19.55 5.24
C ALA A 16 25.50 19.05 5.05
N LYS A 17 25.72 17.73 5.05
CA LYS A 17 27.05 17.12 4.91
C LYS A 17 27.55 17.07 3.48
N ILE A 18 26.66 16.96 2.49
CA ILE A 18 27.08 16.81 1.10
C ILE A 18 27.24 18.16 0.43
N SER A 19 28.39 18.38 -0.20
CA SER A 19 28.65 19.59 -0.96
C SER A 19 28.05 19.49 -2.37
N PRO A 20 27.79 20.63 -3.02
CA PRO A 20 27.30 20.65 -4.41
C PRO A 20 28.30 20.01 -5.37
N GLU A 21 29.58 20.26 -5.13
CA GLU A 21 30.69 19.73 -5.93
C GLU A 21 30.73 18.21 -5.83
N GLN A 22 30.55 17.66 -4.62
CA GLN A 22 30.44 16.22 -4.41
C GLN A 22 29.26 15.60 -5.15
N ALA A 23 28.15 16.34 -5.27
CA ALA A 23 26.97 15.92 -6.01
C ALA A 23 27.03 16.22 -7.52
N GLY A 24 28.18 16.70 -8.03
CA GLY A 24 28.37 17.02 -9.45
C GLY A 24 27.65 18.28 -9.93
N LEU A 25 27.24 19.16 -9.01
CA LEU A 25 26.56 20.42 -9.33
C LEU A 25 27.57 21.59 -9.39
N PRO A 26 27.45 22.48 -10.40
CA PRO A 26 28.29 23.68 -10.45
C PRO A 26 27.95 24.64 -9.30
N VAL A 27 28.98 25.16 -8.65
CA VAL A 27 28.81 26.16 -7.58
C VAL A 27 28.61 27.53 -8.20
N ALA A 28 27.36 28.01 -8.24
CA ALA A 28 27.03 29.35 -8.73
C ALA A 28 26.75 30.33 -7.57
N GLY A 29 27.56 31.40 -7.47
CA GLY A 29 27.31 32.59 -6.64
C GLY A 29 27.55 32.45 -5.13
N GLN A 30 27.17 33.50 -4.39
CA GLN A 30 27.28 33.59 -2.91
C GLN A 30 26.29 32.64 -2.22
N ARG A 31 26.79 31.61 -1.53
CA ARG A 31 25.96 30.61 -0.83
C ARG A 31 25.66 31.02 0.61
N ARG A 32 24.38 30.98 0.97
CA ARG A 32 23.89 31.15 2.37
C ARG A 32 23.82 29.84 3.16
N VAL A 33 23.90 28.68 2.51
CA VAL A 33 23.76 27.37 3.15
C VAL A 33 24.98 26.52 2.80
N PRO A 34 25.65 25.89 3.79
CA PRO A 34 26.90 25.16 3.56
C PRO A 34 26.72 23.85 2.77
N GLY A 35 25.54 23.22 2.84
CA GLY A 35 25.23 21.99 2.09
C GLY A 35 24.30 22.21 0.89
N LEU A 36 23.72 21.11 0.39
CA LEU A 36 22.76 21.16 -0.70
C LEU A 36 21.48 21.92 -0.32
N ARG A 37 20.92 22.64 -1.26
CA ARG A 37 19.57 23.23 -1.18
C ARG A 37 18.52 22.14 -1.42
N ARG A 38 17.31 22.34 -0.90
CA ARG A 38 16.17 21.44 -1.15
C ARG A 38 15.90 21.25 -2.64
N SER A 39 15.99 22.33 -3.42
CA SER A 39 15.82 22.32 -4.86
C SER A 39 16.88 21.50 -5.59
N GLU A 40 18.12 21.54 -5.10
CA GLU A 40 19.24 20.78 -5.68
C GLU A 40 19.05 19.27 -5.44
N VAL A 41 18.70 18.86 -4.21
CA VAL A 41 18.38 17.46 -3.90
C VAL A 41 17.20 16.96 -4.72
N ALA A 42 16.13 17.78 -4.82
CA ALA A 42 14.95 17.43 -5.59
C ALA A 42 15.27 17.22 -7.08
N ALA A 43 16.10 18.08 -7.67
CA ALA A 43 16.56 17.94 -9.04
C ALA A 43 17.39 16.65 -9.25
N LEU A 44 18.36 16.38 -8.36
CA LEU A 44 19.19 15.17 -8.41
C LEU A 44 18.38 13.88 -8.26
N ALA A 45 17.35 13.91 -7.40
CA ALA A 45 16.50 12.74 -7.14
C ALA A 45 15.31 12.63 -8.12
N GLY A 46 15.15 13.55 -9.08
CA GLY A 46 14.06 13.52 -10.06
C GLY A 46 12.67 13.71 -9.45
N MET A 47 12.55 14.56 -8.42
CA MET A 47 11.27 14.83 -7.74
C MET A 47 11.01 16.32 -7.58
N SER A 48 9.79 16.71 -7.19
CA SER A 48 9.47 18.11 -6.93
C SER A 48 10.05 18.60 -5.59
N VAL A 49 10.33 19.90 -5.52
CA VAL A 49 10.88 20.54 -4.31
C VAL A 49 9.94 20.39 -3.13
N GLU A 50 8.63 20.60 -3.34
CA GLU A 50 7.59 20.36 -2.34
C GLU A 50 7.57 18.91 -1.84
N TYR A 51 7.77 17.94 -2.73
CA TYR A 51 7.79 16.53 -2.34
C TYR A 51 9.00 16.24 -1.44
N TYR A 52 10.20 16.67 -1.82
CA TYR A 52 11.38 16.56 -0.95
C TYR A 52 11.18 17.30 0.38
N ALA A 53 10.65 18.51 0.37
CA ALA A 53 10.36 19.26 1.60
C ALA A 53 9.33 18.56 2.50
N LYS A 54 8.44 17.74 1.93
CA LYS A 54 7.50 16.90 2.69
C LYS A 54 8.23 15.71 3.31
N LEU A 55 9.12 15.04 2.57
CA LEU A 55 9.96 13.96 3.08
C LEU A 55 10.87 14.45 4.22
N GLU A 56 11.53 15.60 4.05
CA GLU A 56 12.40 16.21 5.06
C GLU A 56 11.61 16.62 6.32
N ARG A 57 10.31 16.91 6.23
CA ARG A 57 9.43 17.13 7.40
C ARG A 57 8.98 15.82 8.09
N GLY A 58 9.52 14.67 7.68
CA GLY A 58 9.30 13.38 8.32
C GLY A 58 8.20 12.51 7.71
N HIS A 59 7.68 12.85 6.53
CA HIS A 59 6.60 12.08 5.91
C HIS A 59 7.11 10.98 4.97
N LEU A 60 7.71 9.92 5.52
CA LEU A 60 8.15 8.75 4.73
C LEU A 60 7.07 7.69 4.51
N ALA A 61 5.91 7.82 5.14
CA ALA A 61 4.87 6.81 5.03
C ALA A 61 4.26 6.76 3.61
N GLY A 62 4.25 5.57 3.01
CA GLY A 62 3.74 5.28 1.67
C GLY A 62 4.69 5.67 0.54
N VAL A 63 5.94 6.03 0.86
CA VAL A 63 6.96 6.33 -0.15
C VAL A 63 7.46 5.04 -0.78
N SER A 64 7.64 5.03 -2.11
CA SER A 64 8.09 3.85 -2.84
C SER A 64 9.59 3.61 -2.65
N ALA A 65 10.01 2.34 -2.79
CA ALA A 65 11.42 1.96 -2.75
C ALA A 65 12.25 2.74 -3.79
N GLY A 66 11.73 2.93 -5.01
CA GLY A 66 12.42 3.69 -6.05
C GLY A 66 12.67 5.16 -5.68
N VAL A 67 11.76 5.81 -4.94
CA VAL A 67 11.97 7.17 -4.44
C VAL A 67 13.05 7.19 -3.34
N LEU A 68 13.04 6.21 -2.43
CA LEU A 68 14.05 6.10 -1.38
C LEU A 68 15.44 5.84 -1.97
N ASP A 69 15.52 5.02 -3.02
CA ASP A 69 16.77 4.76 -3.75
C ASP A 69 17.26 5.98 -4.53
N ALA A 70 16.36 6.73 -5.17
CA ALA A 70 16.72 8.00 -5.81
C ALA A 70 17.26 9.01 -4.77
N LEU A 71 16.64 9.07 -3.59
CA LEU A 71 17.08 9.93 -2.51
C LEU A 71 18.44 9.51 -1.94
N ALA A 72 18.65 8.20 -1.76
CA ALA A 72 19.92 7.66 -1.28
C ALA A 72 21.07 7.96 -2.24
N ARG A 73 20.82 7.82 -3.56
CA ARG A 73 21.79 8.21 -4.60
C ARG A 73 22.06 9.70 -4.60
N ALA A 74 21.03 10.54 -4.55
CA ALA A 74 21.19 12.00 -4.57
C ALA A 74 21.95 12.55 -3.35
N LEU A 75 21.84 11.89 -2.19
CA LEU A 75 22.53 12.26 -0.95
C LEU A 75 23.81 11.47 -0.70
N HIS A 76 24.26 10.67 -1.68
CA HIS A 76 25.46 9.80 -1.59
C HIS A 76 25.49 8.98 -0.28
N LEU A 77 24.34 8.41 0.10
CA LEU A 77 24.25 7.61 1.32
C LEU A 77 25.05 6.32 1.15
N ASN A 78 25.81 5.95 2.18
CA ASN A 78 26.43 4.64 2.25
C ASN A 78 25.40 3.53 2.58
N ASP A 79 25.82 2.28 2.53
CA ASP A 79 24.93 1.13 2.73
C ASP A 79 24.24 1.14 4.11
N ALA A 80 24.96 1.54 5.16
CA ALA A 80 24.41 1.62 6.50
C ALA A 80 23.33 2.73 6.61
N GLU A 81 23.57 3.87 5.99
CA GLU A 81 22.63 5.00 5.94
C GLU A 81 21.42 4.70 5.08
N ARG A 82 21.60 3.99 3.97
CA ARG A 82 20.50 3.50 3.14
C ARG A 82 19.64 2.49 3.91
N ALA A 83 20.25 1.53 4.60
CA ALA A 83 19.53 0.59 5.45
C ALA A 83 18.75 1.32 6.57
N HIS A 84 19.35 2.34 7.18
CA HIS A 84 18.70 3.17 8.18
C HIS A 84 17.49 3.94 7.61
N LEU A 85 17.62 4.56 6.43
CA LEU A 85 16.51 5.24 5.75
C LEU A 85 15.34 4.30 5.45
N LEU A 86 15.64 3.08 4.99
CA LEU A 86 14.64 2.05 4.72
C LEU A 86 13.91 1.63 6.01
N ARG A 87 14.65 1.43 7.10
CA ARG A 87 14.07 1.14 8.42
C ARG A 87 13.10 2.24 8.87
N LEU A 88 13.51 3.51 8.77
CA LEU A 88 12.65 4.65 9.11
C LEU A 88 11.36 4.70 8.26
N ALA A 89 11.46 4.37 6.97
CA ALA A 89 10.31 4.30 6.08
C ALA A 89 9.36 3.15 6.46
N HIS A 90 9.90 1.98 6.84
CA HIS A 90 9.10 0.86 7.35
C HIS A 90 8.38 1.21 8.65
N GLU A 91 9.07 1.83 9.61
CA GLU A 91 8.47 2.31 10.86
C GLU A 91 7.41 3.39 10.61
N ALA A 92 7.60 4.24 9.60
CA ALA A 92 6.64 5.27 9.20
C ALA A 92 5.37 4.64 8.61
N ASN A 93 5.51 3.55 7.84
CA ASN A 93 4.39 2.77 7.33
C ASN A 93 3.60 2.09 8.46
N GLY A 94 4.28 1.50 9.43
CA GLY A 94 3.64 0.92 10.62
C GLY A 94 2.92 1.98 11.47
N SER A 95 3.57 3.12 11.71
CA SER A 95 3.00 4.24 12.45
C SER A 95 1.81 4.87 11.72
N ASN A 96 1.88 5.00 10.39
CA ASN A 96 0.74 5.45 9.58
C ASN A 96 -0.35 4.39 9.50
N ALA A 97 -0.06 3.09 9.62
CA ALA A 97 -1.10 2.07 9.79
C ALA A 97 -1.82 2.21 11.14
N ILE A 98 -1.09 2.54 12.20
CA ILE A 98 -1.64 2.82 13.54
C ILE A 98 -2.47 4.13 13.54
N LEU A 99 -1.97 5.19 12.91
CA LEU A 99 -2.68 6.47 12.76
C LEU A 99 -3.85 6.38 11.75
N ARG A 100 -3.71 5.54 10.71
CA ARG A 100 -4.80 5.04 9.87
C ARG A 100 -5.50 3.84 10.49
N ARG A 101 -5.70 3.83 11.80
CA ARG A 101 -6.96 3.33 12.37
C ARG A 101 -8.12 4.26 11.95
N ARG A 102 -8.19 4.46 10.63
CA ARG A 102 -9.24 5.13 9.90
C ARG A 102 -10.40 4.18 10.07
N ARG A 103 -11.35 4.60 10.91
CA ARG A 103 -12.75 4.15 10.99
C ARG A 103 -13.06 3.20 9.83
N PRO A 104 -13.42 1.92 10.07
CA PRO A 104 -13.58 0.96 9.00
C PRO A 104 -14.57 1.53 7.99
N LYS A 105 -14.04 2.12 6.93
CA LYS A 105 -14.85 2.54 5.80
C LYS A 105 -15.12 1.21 5.16
N GLN A 106 -16.29 0.63 5.46
CA GLN A 106 -16.74 -0.56 4.75
C GLN A 106 -16.46 -0.28 3.28
N PRO A 107 -15.60 -1.07 2.62
CA PRO A 107 -15.26 -0.83 1.23
C PRO A 107 -16.48 -1.26 0.40
N ALA A 108 -17.56 -0.48 0.49
CA ALA A 108 -18.62 -0.55 -0.48
C ALA A 108 -17.98 -0.20 -1.82
N ALA A 109 -18.11 -1.08 -2.81
CA ALA A 109 -17.66 -0.78 -4.15
C ALA A 109 -18.23 0.56 -4.61
N ARG A 110 -17.42 1.31 -5.35
CA ARG A 110 -17.88 2.54 -6.00
C ARG A 110 -19.06 2.19 -6.91
N PRO A 111 -20.12 3.01 -6.99
CA PRO A 111 -21.33 2.68 -7.76
C PRO A 111 -21.06 2.22 -9.21
N GLY A 112 -20.13 2.86 -9.91
CA GLY A 112 -19.78 2.46 -11.29
C GLY A 112 -19.17 1.05 -11.40
N LEU A 113 -18.47 0.59 -10.36
CA LEU A 113 -17.89 -0.74 -10.33
C LEU A 113 -18.96 -1.82 -10.07
N GLN A 114 -19.98 -1.49 -9.29
CA GLN A 114 -21.16 -2.34 -9.13
C GLN A 114 -21.94 -2.45 -10.45
N TRP A 115 -22.13 -1.35 -11.17
CA TRP A 115 -22.78 -1.37 -12.50
C TRP A 115 -22.03 -2.26 -13.51
N MET A 116 -20.70 -2.19 -13.52
CA MET A 116 -19.90 -3.10 -14.36
C MET A 116 -20.08 -4.56 -13.96
N LEU A 117 -20.11 -4.87 -12.66
CA LEU A 117 -20.38 -6.23 -12.18
C LEU A 117 -21.77 -6.71 -12.58
N ASP A 118 -22.77 -5.86 -12.47
CA ASP A 118 -24.16 -6.20 -12.80
C ASP A 118 -24.37 -6.43 -14.30
N ALA A 119 -23.51 -5.88 -15.16
CA ALA A 119 -23.50 -6.15 -16.60
C ALA A 119 -22.88 -7.52 -16.98
N ILE A 120 -22.15 -8.16 -16.07
CA ILE A 120 -21.54 -9.48 -16.31
C ILE A 120 -22.59 -10.57 -16.07
N THR A 121 -22.82 -11.41 -17.08
CA THR A 121 -23.84 -12.48 -17.07
C THR A 121 -23.39 -13.77 -16.40
N THR A 122 -22.16 -13.83 -15.91
CA THR A 122 -21.60 -14.95 -15.12
C THR A 122 -21.31 -14.47 -13.68
N PRO A 123 -21.20 -15.38 -12.69
CA PRO A 123 -20.82 -15.00 -11.33
C PRO A 123 -19.52 -14.19 -11.31
N ALA A 124 -19.55 -12.98 -10.75
CA ALA A 124 -18.41 -12.08 -10.69
C ALA A 124 -18.29 -11.42 -9.32
N ILE A 125 -17.06 -11.36 -8.80
CA ILE A 125 -16.71 -10.80 -7.51
C ILE A 125 -15.53 -9.84 -7.62
N ILE A 126 -15.42 -8.95 -6.65
CA ILE A 126 -14.28 -8.07 -6.46
C ILE A 126 -13.77 -8.29 -5.05
N GLY A 127 -12.49 -8.68 -4.95
CA GLY A 127 -11.82 -8.92 -3.69
C GLY A 127 -10.61 -8.02 -3.47
N ASN A 128 -10.03 -8.09 -2.27
CA ASN A 128 -8.69 -7.58 -1.98
C ASN A 128 -7.69 -8.72 -1.73
N ASP A 129 -6.44 -8.34 -1.47
CA ASP A 129 -5.32 -9.22 -1.09
C ASP A 129 -5.58 -10.05 0.19
N ARG A 130 -6.51 -9.61 1.04
CA ARG A 130 -6.90 -10.27 2.29
C ARG A 130 -8.07 -11.26 2.12
N SER A 131 -8.48 -11.56 0.89
CA SER A 131 -9.67 -12.37 0.59
C SER A 131 -10.98 -11.78 1.10
N ASP A 132 -11.03 -10.47 1.38
CA ASP A 132 -12.28 -9.77 1.66
C ASP A 132 -13.05 -9.58 0.35
N LEU A 133 -14.33 -9.90 0.36
CA LEU A 133 -15.26 -9.70 -0.73
C LEU A 133 -15.84 -8.28 -0.62
N LEU A 134 -15.45 -7.42 -1.56
CA LEU A 134 -15.79 -5.99 -1.61
C LEU A 134 -17.09 -5.71 -2.37
N ALA A 135 -17.32 -6.45 -3.46
CA ALA A 135 -18.58 -6.44 -4.21
C ALA A 135 -18.78 -7.72 -5.01
N ALA A 136 -20.03 -7.99 -5.36
CA ALA A 136 -20.44 -9.10 -6.20
C ALA A 136 -21.72 -8.72 -6.95
N ASN A 137 -21.89 -9.30 -8.14
CA ASN A 137 -23.17 -9.29 -8.84
C ASN A 137 -24.17 -10.26 -8.16
N HIS A 138 -25.43 -10.20 -8.58
CA HIS A 138 -26.49 -11.02 -7.98
C HIS A 138 -26.18 -12.53 -8.06
N LEU A 139 -25.63 -13.00 -9.18
CA LEU A 139 -25.26 -14.40 -9.40
C LEU A 139 -24.18 -14.87 -8.42
N ALA A 140 -23.12 -14.09 -8.23
CA ALA A 140 -22.08 -14.43 -7.26
C ALA A 140 -22.57 -14.34 -5.81
N ARG A 141 -23.52 -13.46 -5.49
CA ARG A 141 -24.15 -13.44 -4.16
C ARG A 141 -24.96 -14.69 -3.88
N ALA A 142 -25.66 -15.21 -4.89
CA ALA A 142 -26.36 -16.48 -4.79
C ALA A 142 -25.38 -17.65 -4.64
N MET A 143 -24.28 -17.64 -5.39
CA MET A 143 -23.25 -18.69 -5.34
C MET A 143 -22.50 -18.72 -4.00
N TYR A 144 -22.19 -17.56 -3.43
CA TYR A 144 -21.43 -17.43 -2.18
C TYR A 144 -22.30 -17.04 -0.99
N CYS A 145 -23.55 -17.50 -0.95
CA CYS A 145 -24.52 -17.16 0.09
C CYS A 145 -23.97 -17.41 1.50
N ASP A 146 -23.23 -18.51 1.69
CA ASP A 146 -22.64 -18.90 2.98
C ASP A 146 -21.59 -17.89 3.46
N VAL A 147 -20.80 -17.33 2.53
CA VAL A 147 -19.80 -16.29 2.83
C VAL A 147 -20.49 -15.00 3.27
N TYR A 148 -21.65 -14.69 2.69
CA TYR A 148 -22.46 -13.52 3.04
C TYR A 148 -23.28 -13.68 4.32
N ALA A 149 -23.63 -14.92 4.68
CA ALA A 149 -24.36 -15.27 5.89
C ALA A 149 -23.51 -15.14 7.16
N HIS A 150 -22.18 -15.20 7.03
CA HIS A 150 -21.27 -15.03 8.15
C HIS A 150 -21.36 -13.60 8.74
N PRO A 151 -21.42 -13.44 10.09
CA PRO A 151 -21.66 -12.14 10.72
C PRO A 151 -20.49 -11.15 10.59
N THR A 152 -19.29 -11.61 10.25
CA THR A 152 -18.13 -10.73 10.08
C THR A 152 -18.26 -9.89 8.81
N ARG A 153 -18.05 -8.58 8.95
CA ARG A 153 -17.98 -7.64 7.83
C ARG A 153 -16.55 -7.09 7.68
N PRO A 154 -16.02 -7.00 6.45
CA PRO A 154 -16.60 -7.48 5.19
C PRO A 154 -16.66 -9.03 5.12
N PRO A 155 -17.54 -9.61 4.28
CA PRO A 155 -17.52 -11.06 3.98
C PRO A 155 -16.12 -11.46 3.48
N ASN A 156 -15.60 -12.62 3.89
CA ASN A 156 -14.23 -13.02 3.57
C ASN A 156 -14.16 -14.53 3.34
N PHE A 157 -13.58 -14.94 2.21
CA PHE A 157 -13.49 -16.35 1.80
C PHE A 157 -12.63 -17.21 2.73
N ALA A 158 -11.60 -16.63 3.36
CA ALA A 158 -10.74 -17.36 4.29
C ALA A 158 -11.40 -17.59 5.65
N ARG A 159 -12.53 -16.94 5.93
CA ARG A 159 -13.24 -17.01 7.23
C ARG A 159 -14.56 -17.77 7.14
N SER A 160 -15.12 -17.92 5.95
CA SER A 160 -16.30 -18.76 5.76
C SER A 160 -15.93 -20.22 5.97
N PRO A 161 -16.66 -20.98 6.80
CA PRO A 161 -16.49 -22.43 6.85
C PRO A 161 -16.69 -22.97 5.43
N SER A 162 -15.75 -23.76 4.93
CA SER A 162 -15.78 -24.35 3.60
C SER A 162 -16.94 -25.36 3.50
N SER A 163 -18.16 -24.87 3.34
CA SER A 163 -19.31 -25.67 2.95
C SER A 163 -19.38 -25.69 1.43
N THR A 164 -18.53 -26.51 0.83
CA THR A 164 -18.83 -27.07 -0.49
C THR A 164 -18.90 -28.57 -0.31
N ALA A 165 -19.97 -29.02 0.36
CA ALA A 165 -20.54 -30.30 0.01
C ALA A 165 -21.57 -30.01 -1.09
N PRO A 166 -21.50 -30.63 -2.28
CA PRO A 166 -22.61 -30.57 -3.22
C PRO A 166 -23.87 -31.09 -2.49
N PRO A 167 -25.08 -30.61 -2.82
CA PRO A 167 -26.29 -31.24 -2.31
C PRO A 167 -26.17 -32.73 -2.66
N ALA A 168 -26.26 -33.59 -1.63
CA ALA A 168 -26.30 -35.02 -1.84
C ALA A 168 -27.39 -35.27 -2.90
N ALA A 169 -26.96 -35.69 -4.08
CA ALA A 169 -27.88 -36.18 -5.08
C ALA A 169 -28.57 -37.36 -4.41
N SER A 170 -29.83 -37.18 -4.03
CA SER A 170 -30.71 -38.26 -3.64
C SER A 170 -30.80 -39.17 -4.85
N THR A 171 -29.92 -40.17 -4.93
CA THR A 171 -30.07 -41.28 -5.87
C THR A 171 -31.41 -41.92 -5.56
N PRO A 172 -32.38 -41.91 -6.50
CA PRO A 172 -33.54 -42.75 -6.32
C PRO A 172 -33.06 -44.19 -6.40
N THR A 173 -33.30 -44.96 -5.35
CA THR A 173 -33.14 -46.41 -5.28
C THR A 173 -34.04 -47.05 -6.35
N GLY A 174 -33.49 -47.21 -7.55
CA GLY A 174 -34.09 -47.97 -8.64
C GLY A 174 -33.83 -49.47 -8.43
N ASN A 175 -34.88 -50.16 -8.02
CA ASN A 175 -34.97 -51.60 -7.81
C ASN A 175 -34.73 -52.35 -9.14
N TRP A 176 -33.73 -53.23 -9.21
CA TRP A 176 -33.57 -54.19 -10.31
C TRP A 176 -33.95 -55.60 -9.81
N PRO A 177 -34.79 -56.37 -10.54
CA PRO A 177 -35.12 -57.74 -10.16
C PRO A 177 -34.00 -58.72 -10.55
N PRO A 178 -33.90 -59.90 -9.92
CA PRO A 178 -32.82 -60.83 -10.18
C PRO A 178 -33.05 -61.66 -11.46
N THR A 179 -31.95 -61.79 -12.21
CA THR A 179 -31.55 -62.76 -13.26
C THR A 179 -32.49 -63.00 -14.43
#